data_AF-A0A4R8JJ20-F1
#
_entry.id   AF-A0A4R8JJ20-F1
#
_cell.length_a   1.000
_cell.length_b   1.000
_cell.length_c   1.000
_cell.angle_alpha   90.00
_cell.angle_beta   90.00
_cell.angle_gamma   90.00
#
_symmetry.space_group_name_H-M   'P 1'
#
loop_
_entity.id
_entity.type
_entity.pdbx_description
1 polymer ?
#
loop_
_entity_poly.entity_id
_entity_poly.type
_entity_poly.pdbx_seq_one_letter_code
_entity_poly.pdbx_strand_id
1 'polypeptide(L)'
;MIRAALLASILVLAGCASVSDIDTSQLEPGCAQACTARYSECLGKFTLFPIQAQHQCTDAMHLCAKACPTRTVDAAPASNTQRLSDLNELYKRGLITKDEYNTKRAAIIQGL
;
A
#
# COMPACT_ATOMS: atom_id res chain seq x y z
N MET A 1 -31.78 8.26 32.85
CA MET A 1 -31.30 7.37 31.76
C MET A 1 -30.43 8.15 30.79
N ILE A 2 -29.22 8.58 31.18
CA ILE A 2 -28.32 9.39 30.31
C ILE A 2 -26.86 8.97 30.53
N ARG A 3 -26.57 7.66 30.53
CA ARG A 3 -25.22 7.11 30.79
C ARG A 3 -24.60 6.36 29.61
N ALA A 4 -25.24 6.32 28.44
CA ALA A 4 -24.79 5.50 27.31
C ALA A 4 -24.25 6.28 26.09
N ALA A 5 -24.37 7.61 26.05
CA ALA A 5 -24.03 8.39 24.85
C ALA A 5 -22.61 8.98 24.84
N LEU A 6 -21.84 8.87 25.93
CA LEU A 6 -20.55 9.55 26.09
C LEU A 6 -19.31 8.71 25.73
N LEU A 7 -19.47 7.45 25.34
CA LEU A 7 -18.36 6.52 25.09
C LEU A 7 -18.00 6.33 23.60
N ALA A 8 -18.67 7.01 22.67
CA ALA A 8 -18.44 6.82 21.23
C ALA A 8 -17.53 7.88 20.58
N SER A 9 -16.91 8.80 21.34
CA SER A 9 -16.21 9.97 20.76
C SER A 9 -14.69 10.01 20.98
N ILE A 10 -14.03 8.89 21.35
CA ILE A 10 -12.57 8.88 21.66
C ILE A 10 -11.77 7.89 20.79
N LEU A 11 -12.20 7.62 19.54
CA LEU A 11 -11.44 6.77 18.60
C LEU A 11 -11.09 7.45 17.28
N VAL A 12 -10.99 8.78 17.28
CA VAL A 12 -10.52 9.56 16.11
C VAL A 12 -9.39 10.51 16.55
N LEU A 13 -8.28 9.96 17.03
CA LEU A 13 -7.01 10.68 17.20
C LEU A 13 -5.86 9.99 16.46
N ALA A 14 -6.16 9.13 15.48
CA ALA A 14 -5.23 8.93 14.37
C ALA A 14 -5.22 10.23 13.57
N GLY A 15 -4.15 11.00 13.68
CA GLY A 15 -4.02 12.28 13.02
C GLY A 15 -4.24 12.15 11.52
N CYS A 16 -5.39 12.65 11.06
CA CYS A 16 -5.55 13.09 9.68
C CYS A 16 -4.71 14.36 9.51
N ALA A 17 -3.41 14.22 9.30
CA ALA A 17 -2.72 15.18 8.46
C ALA A 17 -3.32 14.98 7.06
N SER A 18 -4.38 15.74 6.79
CA SER A 18 -5.10 15.72 5.53
C SER A 18 -4.15 16.12 4.42
N VAL A 19 -3.48 15.14 3.82
CA VAL A 19 -3.06 15.29 2.44
C VAL A 19 -4.34 15.15 1.64
N SER A 20 -4.95 16.30 1.37
CA SER A 20 -6.21 16.43 0.63
C SER A 20 -6.14 15.90 -0.81
N ASP A 21 -4.95 15.49 -1.26
CA ASP A 21 -4.67 15.02 -2.62
C ASP A 21 -4.39 13.51 -2.72
N ILE A 22 -4.39 12.74 -1.61
CA ILE A 22 -4.23 11.28 -1.66
C ILE A 22 -5.60 10.62 -1.59
N ASP A 23 -6.04 10.04 -2.70
CA ASP A 23 -7.25 9.22 -2.79
C ASP A 23 -7.06 7.89 -2.03
N THR A 24 -7.06 7.97 -0.70
CA THR A 24 -6.87 6.85 0.23
C THR A 24 -8.00 5.81 0.16
N SER A 25 -9.15 6.16 -0.43
CA SER A 25 -10.28 5.28 -0.69
C SER A 25 -9.89 4.04 -1.51
N GLN A 26 -8.88 4.20 -2.36
CA GLN A 26 -8.35 3.13 -3.19
C GLN A 26 -7.05 2.54 -2.65
N LEU A 27 -6.49 2.96 -1.52
CA LEU A 27 -5.25 2.38 -1.01
C LEU A 27 -5.52 1.14 -0.15
N GLU A 28 -4.57 0.20 -0.16
CA GLU A 28 -4.58 -0.89 0.81
C GLU A 28 -4.39 -0.34 2.24
N PRO A 29 -5.25 -0.71 3.21
CA PRO A 29 -5.15 -0.21 4.59
C PRO A 29 -3.82 -0.56 5.28
N GLY A 30 -3.16 -1.65 4.88
CA GLY A 30 -1.83 -2.02 5.38
C GLY A 30 -0.75 -1.02 4.95
N CYS A 31 -0.76 -0.63 3.67
CA CYS A 31 0.18 0.35 3.14
C CYS A 31 0.00 1.75 3.74
N ALA A 32 -1.25 2.21 3.88
CA ALA A 32 -1.54 3.51 4.52
C ALA A 32 -1.05 3.56 5.98
N GLN A 33 -1.22 2.47 6.72
CA GLN A 33 -0.73 2.34 8.10
C GLN A 33 0.80 2.34 8.16
N ALA A 34 1.47 1.65 7.23
CA ALA A 34 2.93 1.63 7.13
C ALA A 34 3.52 3.02 6.81
N CYS A 35 2.93 3.77 5.87
CA CYS A 35 3.36 5.13 5.54
C CYS A 35 3.24 6.08 6.74
N THR A 36 2.17 5.96 7.52
CA THR A 36 1.94 6.77 8.72
C THR A 36 2.98 6.46 9.81
N ALA A 37 3.32 5.19 10.00
CA ALA A 37 4.37 4.79 10.93
C ALA A 37 5.75 5.34 10.55
N ARG A 38 6.07 5.36 9.25
CA ARG A 38 7.34 5.95 8.75
C ARG A 38 7.37 7.47 8.88
N TYR A 39 6.24 8.13 8.71
CA TYR A 39 6.13 9.57 8.89
C TYR A 39 6.37 9.98 10.35
N SER A 40 5.75 9.29 11.31
CA SER A 40 5.95 9.58 12.73
C SER A 40 7.37 9.25 13.20
N GLU A 41 7.97 8.16 12.70
CA GLU A 41 9.38 7.83 12.93
C GLU A 41 10.32 8.90 12.35
N CYS A 42 10.03 9.40 11.15
CA CYS A 42 10.77 10.47 10.49
C CYS A 42 10.76 11.75 11.32
N LEU A 43 9.58 12.20 11.77
CA LEU A 43 9.47 13.39 12.62
C LEU A 43 10.15 13.21 13.98
N GLY A 44 10.06 12.01 14.57
CA GLY A 44 10.68 11.70 15.87
C GLY A 44 12.21 11.81 15.84
N LYS A 45 12.83 11.65 14.67
CA LYS A 45 14.29 11.71 14.50
C LYS A 45 14.83 13.14 14.41
N PHE A 46 13.98 14.15 14.13
CA PHE A 46 14.40 15.53 13.91
C PHE A 46 13.79 16.48 14.93
N THR A 47 14.37 16.51 16.13
CA THR A 47 13.95 17.43 17.21
C THR A 47 14.62 18.80 17.15
N LEU A 48 15.66 18.99 16.31
CA LEU A 48 16.48 20.22 16.29
C LEU A 48 16.02 21.30 15.29
N PHE A 49 15.35 20.94 14.18
CA PHE A 49 14.93 21.90 13.13
C PHE A 49 13.54 21.54 12.57
N PRO A 50 12.46 21.97 13.24
CA PRO A 50 11.11 21.45 13.01
C PRO A 50 10.49 21.81 11.66
N ILE A 51 10.92 22.89 10.99
CA ILE A 51 10.29 23.35 9.73
C ILE A 51 10.84 22.62 8.50
N GLN A 52 12.16 22.42 8.42
CA GLN A 52 12.79 21.72 7.30
C GLN A 52 12.51 20.21 7.35
N ALA A 53 12.47 19.65 8.56
CA ALA A 53 12.18 18.23 8.77
C ALA A 53 10.75 17.85 8.40
N GLN A 54 9.78 18.74 8.67
CA GLN A 54 8.40 18.50 8.28
C GLN A 54 8.27 18.32 6.77
N HIS A 55 8.93 19.16 5.97
CA HIS A 55 8.85 19.10 4.51
C HIS A 55 9.36 17.76 3.96
N GLN A 56 10.53 17.30 4.43
CA GLN A 56 11.10 16.03 3.98
C GLN A 56 10.26 14.82 4.40
N CYS A 57 9.70 14.83 5.61
CA CYS A 57 8.83 13.75 6.05
C CYS A 57 7.49 13.76 5.28
N THR A 58 6.95 14.94 4.95
CA THR A 58 5.75 15.08 4.12
C THR A 58 5.98 14.59 2.69
N ASP A 59 7.09 14.97 2.04
CA ASP A 59 7.43 14.48 0.70
C ASP A 59 7.59 12.96 0.68
N ALA A 60 8.25 12.39 1.69
CA ALA A 60 8.39 10.95 1.84
C ALA A 60 7.05 10.24 2.03
N MET A 61 6.12 10.84 2.79
CA MET A 61 4.76 10.32 2.95
C MET A 61 3.97 10.35 1.63
N HIS A 62 4.08 11.44 0.86
CA HIS A 62 3.46 11.55 -0.46
C HIS A 62 3.98 10.48 -1.44
N LEU A 63 5.30 10.27 -1.47
CA LEU A 63 5.90 9.22 -2.29
C LEU A 63 5.47 7.82 -1.82
N CYS A 64 5.40 7.59 -0.51
CA CYS A 64 4.94 6.33 0.07
C CYS A 64 3.50 6.00 -0.35
N ALA A 65 2.60 6.99 -0.25
CA ALA A 65 1.21 6.81 -0.66
C ALA A 65 1.06 6.62 -2.18
N LYS A 66 1.87 7.29 -3.00
CA LYS A 66 1.90 7.06 -4.46
C LYS A 66 2.41 5.67 -4.84
N ALA A 67 3.30 5.09 -4.04
CA ALA A 67 3.83 3.75 -4.23
C ALA A 67 2.92 2.66 -3.65
N CYS A 68 1.88 3.04 -2.89
CA CYS A 68 0.95 2.06 -2.34
C CYS A 68 0.16 1.37 -3.46
N PRO A 69 -0.03 0.05 -3.35
CA PRO A 69 -0.92 -0.65 -4.26
C PRO A 69 -2.34 -0.09 -4.09
N THR A 70 -2.93 0.31 -5.20
CA THR A 70 -4.36 0.54 -5.24
C THR A 70 -5.07 -0.81 -5.05
N ARG A 71 -6.18 -0.81 -4.29
CA ARG A 71 -7.10 -1.93 -4.04
C ARG A 71 -7.60 -2.59 -5.32
N THR A 72 -7.32 -2.02 -6.48
CA THR A 72 -7.42 -2.66 -7.78
C THR A 72 -6.13 -3.42 -8.12
N VAL A 73 -6.15 -4.73 -7.85
CA VAL A 73 -5.37 -5.74 -8.58
C VAL A 73 -3.84 -5.60 -8.50
N ASP A 74 -3.28 -5.20 -7.36
CA ASP A 74 -1.91 -5.59 -7.05
C ASP A 74 -1.80 -5.90 -5.56
N ALA A 75 -1.32 -7.11 -5.26
CA ALA A 75 -1.07 -7.65 -3.91
C ALA A 75 -2.25 -8.21 -3.09
N ALA A 76 -3.28 -8.77 -3.72
CA ALA A 76 -3.81 -10.03 -3.18
C ALA A 76 -2.86 -11.17 -3.62
N PRO A 77 -2.68 -12.26 -2.86
CA PRO A 77 -2.08 -13.47 -3.42
C PRO A 77 -3.00 -13.92 -4.56
N ALA A 78 -2.64 -13.54 -5.79
CA ALA A 78 -3.35 -13.93 -6.98
C ALA A 78 -3.47 -15.45 -6.95
N SER A 79 -4.70 -15.95 -7.04
CA SER A 79 -4.93 -17.39 -7.11
C SER A 79 -4.05 -17.97 -8.21
N ASN A 80 -3.59 -19.21 -8.05
CA ASN A 80 -2.72 -19.82 -9.06
C ASN A 80 -3.37 -19.77 -10.46
N THR A 81 -4.70 -19.83 -10.56
CA THR A 81 -5.47 -19.61 -11.79
C THR A 81 -5.26 -18.22 -12.40
N GLN A 82 -5.32 -17.17 -11.59
CA GLN A 82 -5.07 -15.79 -12.05
C GLN A 82 -3.63 -15.64 -12.55
N ARG A 83 -2.66 -16.17 -11.80
CA ARG A 83 -1.23 -16.14 -12.17
C ARG A 83 -0.96 -16.87 -13.49
N LEU A 84 -1.66 -17.98 -13.77
CA LEU A 84 -1.57 -18.68 -15.05
C LEU A 84 -2.16 -17.85 -16.21
N SER A 85 -3.29 -17.17 -15.97
CA SER A 85 -3.93 -16.32 -16.97
C SER A 85 -3.01 -15.15 -17.37
N ASP A 86 -2.46 -14.44 -16.38
CA ASP A 86 -1.58 -13.30 -16.61
C ASP A 86 -0.30 -13.74 -17.35
N LEU A 87 0.28 -14.88 -16.95
CA LEU A 87 1.44 -15.46 -17.60
C LEU A 87 1.19 -15.80 -19.08
N ASN A 88 0.00 -16.31 -19.40
CA ASN A 88 -0.40 -16.62 -20.77
C ASN A 88 -0.62 -15.35 -21.61
N GLU A 89 -1.18 -14.30 -21.03
CA GLU A 89 -1.32 -13.01 -21.70
C GLU A 89 0.05 -12.36 -22.01
N LEU A 90 1.00 -12.45 -21.07
CA LEU A 90 2.38 -11.99 -21.33
C LEU A 90 3.02 -12.73 -22.50
N TYR A 91 2.81 -14.05 -22.60
CA TYR A 91 3.32 -14.86 -23.71
C TYR A 91 2.64 -14.49 -25.05
N LYS A 92 1.32 -14.34 -25.07
CA LYS A 92 0.57 -13.91 -26.28
C LYS A 92 1.00 -12.53 -26.78
N ARG A 93 1.33 -11.62 -25.86
CA ARG A 93 1.83 -10.27 -26.18
C ARG A 93 3.30 -10.27 -26.64
N GLY A 94 3.97 -11.42 -26.63
CA GLY A 94 5.40 -11.53 -26.98
C GLY A 94 6.32 -10.85 -25.97
N LEU A 95 5.85 -10.58 -24.75
CA LEU A 95 6.64 -9.95 -23.68
C LEU A 95 7.59 -10.93 -22.99
N ILE A 96 7.32 -12.24 -23.14
CA ILE A 96 8.15 -13.32 -22.61
C ILE A 96 8.33 -14.41 -23.67
N THR A 97 9.45 -15.11 -23.59
CA THR A 97 9.75 -16.25 -24.45
C THR A 97 8.99 -17.50 -24.01
N LYS A 98 8.94 -18.52 -24.89
CA LYS A 98 8.29 -19.80 -24.60
C LYS A 98 8.95 -20.53 -23.41
N ASP A 99 10.28 -20.44 -23.31
CA ASP A 99 11.03 -21.02 -22.20
C ASP A 99 10.67 -20.34 -20.88
N GLU A 100 10.64 -19.01 -20.83
CA GLU A 100 10.23 -18.26 -19.63
C GLU A 100 8.79 -18.57 -19.21
N TYR A 101 7.88 -18.71 -20.17
CA TYR A 101 6.50 -19.14 -19.92
C TYR A 101 6.46 -20.53 -19.25
N ASN A 102 7.20 -21.50 -19.79
CA ASN A 102 7.19 -22.87 -19.27
C ASN A 102 7.78 -22.95 -17.87
N THR A 103 8.91 -22.27 -17.60
CA THR A 103 9.53 -22.23 -16.28
C THR A 103 8.61 -21.61 -15.24
N LYS A 104 8.00 -20.46 -15.55
CA LYS A 104 7.08 -19.77 -14.62
C LYS A 104 5.81 -20.58 -14.40
N ARG A 105 5.27 -21.22 -15.44
CA ARG A 105 4.10 -22.10 -15.35
C ARG A 105 4.37 -23.31 -14.46
N ALA A 106 5.54 -23.94 -14.60
CA ALA A 106 5.93 -25.07 -13.75
C ALA A 106 6.03 -24.65 -12.27
N ALA A 107 6.62 -23.49 -11.98
CA ALA A 107 6.73 -22.97 -10.62
C ALA A 107 5.35 -22.68 -9.98
N ILE A 108 4.38 -22.19 -10.76
CA ILE A 108 3.02 -21.93 -10.24
C ILE A 108 2.27 -23.25 -9.98
N ILE A 109 2.43 -24.27 -10.83
CA ILE A 109 1.81 -25.59 -10.65
C ILE A 109 2.45 -26.37 -9.49
N GLN A 110 3.77 -26.24 -9.28
CA GLN A 110 4.47 -26.89 -8.17
C GLN A 110 4.15 -26.28 -6.81
N GLY A 111 3.77 -25.01 -6.76
CA GLY A 111 3.33 -24.33 -5.53
C GLY A 111 1.83 -24.45 -5.26
N LEU A 112 1.15 -25.40 -5.91
CA LEU A 112 -0.30 -25.65 -5.82
C LEU A 112 -0.61 -26.81 -4.87
#